data_AF-A0A350CBG4-F1
#
_entry.id   AF-A0A350CBG4-F1
#
_cell.length_a   1.000
_cell.length_b   1.000
_cell.length_c   1.000
_cell.angle_alpha   90.00
_cell.angle_beta   90.00
_cell.angle_gamma   90.00
#
_symmetry.space_group_name_H-M   'P 1'
#
loop_
_entity.id
_entity.type
_entity.pdbx_description
1 polymer ?
#
loop_
_entity_poly.entity_id
_entity_poly.type
_entity_poly.pdbx_seq_one_letter_code
_entity_poly.pdbx_strand_id
1 'polypeptide(L)' 'VTGEVSLTLYKGNVRVSSRKSPYSLYKADIASMEKGGSYDQTDAEGFLRIMGLPLRVQGSVRPRSY' A
#
# COMPACT_ATOMS: atom_id res chain seq x y z
N VAL A 1 -11.94 -10.59 13.77
CA VAL A 1 -11.82 -9.15 13.48
C VAL A 1 -12.05 -8.42 14.79
N THR A 2 -11.01 -7.78 15.35
CA THR A 2 -11.04 -7.25 16.73
C THR A 2 -10.17 -6.01 16.84
N GLY A 3 -10.67 -4.92 17.44
CA GLY A 3 -9.96 -3.66 17.62
C GLY A 3 -10.91 -2.49 17.92
N GLU A 4 -10.35 -1.30 18.03
CA GLU A 4 -11.03 -0.05 18.29
C GLU A 4 -10.92 0.89 17.08
N VAL A 5 -12.01 1.58 16.77
CA VAL A 5 -12.08 2.60 15.71
C VAL A 5 -12.65 3.87 16.30
N SER A 6 -11.90 4.97 16.22
CA SER A 6 -12.40 6.28 16.59
C SER A 6 -13.09 6.92 15.38
N LEU A 7 -14.25 7.51 15.60
CA LEU A 7 -15.07 8.16 14.59
C LEU A 7 -15.31 9.62 14.95
N THR A 8 -15.29 10.48 13.94
CA THR A 8 -15.72 11.87 14.06
C THR A 8 -17.09 12.02 13.42
N LEU A 9 -18.05 12.53 14.19
CA LEU A 9 -19.42 12.77 13.75
C LEU A 9 -19.64 14.27 13.60
N TYR A 10 -20.05 14.72 12.42
CA TYR A 10 -20.28 16.14 12.17
C TYR A 10 -21.37 16.37 11.12
N LYS A 11 -22.43 17.10 11.49
CA LYS A 11 -23.54 17.48 10.59
C LYS A 11 -24.06 16.31 9.73
N GLY A 12 -24.38 15.19 10.37
CA GLY A 12 -24.85 13.98 9.68
C GLY A 12 -23.77 13.18 8.94
N ASN A 13 -22.50 13.61 8.95
CA ASN A 13 -21.38 12.85 8.39
C ASN A 13 -20.68 12.03 9.47
N VAL A 14 -20.13 10.88 9.05
CA VAL A 14 -19.27 10.02 9.87
C VAL A 14 -17.94 9.84 9.13
N ARG A 15 -16.83 10.11 9.81
CA ARG A 15 -15.48 9.90 9.29
C ARG A 15 -14.65 9.08 10.26
N VAL A 16 -13.82 8.19 9.73
CA VAL A 16 -12.84 7.44 10.52
C VAL A 16 -11.68 8.37 10.88
N SER A 17 -11.38 8.51 12.17
CA SER A 17 -10.27 9.34 12.66
C SER A 17 -9.05 8.51 13.01
N SER A 18 -9.22 7.35 13.66
CA SER A 18 -8.11 6.46 14.01
C SER A 18 -8.55 4.99 14.11
N ARG A 19 -7.57 4.08 14.10
CA ARG A 19 -7.76 2.64 14.22
C ARG A 19 -6.66 2.06 15.11
N LYS A 20 -7.01 1.15 16.01
CA LYS A 20 -6.07 0.41 16.84
C LYS A 20 -6.53 -1.04 16.96
N SER A 21 -5.60 -1.99 16.92
CA SER A 21 -5.91 -3.40 17.14
C SER A 21 -4.72 -4.11 17.78
N PRO A 22 -4.93 -5.00 18.76
CA PRO A 22 -3.88 -5.90 19.24
C PRO A 22 -3.43 -6.92 18.16
N TYR A 23 -4.21 -7.10 17.10
CA TYR A 23 -3.92 -7.98 15.97
C TYR A 23 -3.70 -7.20 14.67
N SER A 24 -3.12 -5.99 14.78
CA SER A 24 -2.84 -5.14 13.62
C SER A 24 -1.81 -5.78 12.70
N LEU A 25 -2.14 -5.87 11.40
CA LEU A 25 -1.16 -6.22 10.36
C LEU A 25 -0.36 -5.01 9.87
N TYR A 26 -0.75 -3.79 10.28
CA TYR A 26 0.04 -2.60 10.02
C TYR A 26 1.30 -2.61 10.88
N LYS A 27 2.45 -2.42 10.22
CA LYS A 27 3.78 -2.36 10.80
C LYS A 27 4.44 -1.03 10.44
N ALA A 28 4.63 -0.16 11.42
CA ALA A 28 5.11 1.21 11.20
C ALA A 28 6.58 1.26 10.72
N ASP A 29 7.39 0.30 11.16
CA ASP A 29 8.79 0.12 10.77
C ASP A 29 8.96 -0.26 9.29
N ILE A 30 8.01 -1.02 8.73
CA ILE A 30 7.98 -1.37 7.31
C ILE A 30 7.39 -0.22 6.48
N ALA A 31 6.35 0.44 7.00
CA ALA A 31 5.62 1.48 6.27
C ALA A 31 6.32 2.84 6.26
N SER A 32 7.22 3.11 7.21
CA SER A 32 7.91 4.39 7.31
C SER A 32 8.86 4.61 6.13
N MET A 33 8.93 5.87 5.66
CA MET A 33 9.92 6.31 4.67
C MET A 33 11.20 6.87 5.32
N GLU A 34 11.25 6.89 6.66
CA GLU A 34 12.44 7.33 7.39
C GLU A 34 13.59 6.34 7.21
N LYS A 35 14.82 6.86 7.21
CA LYS A 35 16.02 6.06 7.05
C LYS A 35 16.16 5.09 8.24
N GLY A 36 16.29 3.80 7.95
CA GLY A 36 16.47 2.75 8.97
C GLY A 36 15.21 1.92 9.27
N GLY A 37 14.15 2.06 8.48
CA GLY A 37 13.03 1.10 8.48
C GLY A 37 13.48 -0.33 8.13
N SER A 38 12.63 -1.31 8.46
CA SER A 38 12.91 -2.74 8.27
C SER A 38 12.68 -3.24 6.83
N TYR A 39 12.27 -2.36 5.92
CA TYR A 39 12.04 -2.67 4.50
C TYR A 39 13.29 -2.38 3.65
N ASP A 40 13.76 -3.38 2.90
CA ASP A 40 14.82 -3.21 1.90
C ASP A 40 14.22 -2.67 0.60
N GLN A 41 14.59 -1.45 0.24
CA GLN A 41 14.09 -0.79 -0.97
C GLN A 41 14.63 -1.42 -2.26
N THR A 42 15.76 -2.14 -2.20
CA THR A 42 16.38 -2.75 -3.38
C THR A 42 15.54 -3.89 -3.96
N ASP A 43 14.78 -4.59 -3.11
CA ASP A 43 13.86 -5.66 -3.53
C ASP A 43 12.76 -5.17 -4.49
N ALA A 44 12.37 -3.89 -4.37
CA ALA A 44 11.33 -3.29 -5.19
C ALA A 44 11.68 -3.32 -6.69
N GLU A 45 12.96 -3.17 -7.03
CA GLU A 45 13.40 -3.15 -8.43
C GLU A 45 13.14 -4.49 -9.12
N GLY A 46 13.54 -5.58 -8.48
CA GLY A 46 13.30 -6.94 -8.99
C GLY A 46 11.81 -7.25 -9.10
N PHE A 47 11.04 -6.90 -8.05
CA PHE A 47 9.60 -7.09 -8.02
C PHE A 47 8.89 -6.37 -9.17
N LEU A 48 9.17 -5.08 -9.38
CA LEU A 48 8.55 -4.29 -10.45
C LEU A 48 8.92 -4.81 -11.84
N ARG A 49 10.17 -5.26 -12.03
CA ARG A 49 10.60 -5.88 -13.29
C ARG A 49 9.80 -7.14 -13.58
N ILE A 50 9.65 -8.05 -12.61
CA ILE A 50 8.94 -9.32 -12.80
C ILE A 50 7.43 -9.07 -13.01
N MET A 51 6.79 -8.33 -12.11
CA MET A 51 5.35 -8.07 -12.18
C MET A 51 4.95 -7.25 -13.41
N GLY A 52 5.82 -6.35 -13.87
CA GLY A 52 5.61 -5.56 -15.07
C GLY A 52 5.95 -6.28 -16.38
N LEU A 53 6.56 -7.47 -16.34
CA LEU A 53 6.99 -8.18 -17.55
C LEU A 53 5.81 -8.49 -18.51
N PRO A 54 4.67 -9.05 -18.07
CA PRO A 54 3.56 -9.35 -18.98
C PRO A 54 2.99 -8.09 -19.65
N LEU A 55 2.92 -6.99 -18.90
CA LEU A 55 2.42 -5.70 -19.41
C LEU A 55 3.36 -5.11 -20.46
N ARG A 56 4.68 -5.19 -20.23
CA ARG A 56 5.69 -4.74 -21.21
C ARG A 56 5.60 -5.56 -22.50
N VAL A 57 5.50 -6.89 -22.39
CA VAL A 57 5.31 -7.77 -23.55
C VAL A 57 4.03 -7.43 -24.30
N GLN A 58 2.90 -7.26 -23.60
CA GLN A 58 1.64 -6.89 -24.22
C GLN A 58 1.73 -5.54 -24.95
N GLY A 59 2.38 -4.54 -24.35
CA GLY A 59 2.61 -3.24 -24.98
C GLY A 59 3.47 -3.33 -26.24
N SER A 60 4.46 -4.23 -26.27
CA SER A 60 5.27 -4.48 -27.46
C SER A 60 4.52 -5.24 -28.55
N VAL A 61 3.70 -6.24 -28.19
CA VAL A 61 2.99 -7.09 -29.17
C VAL A 61 1.75 -6.40 -29.75
N ARG A 62 1.03 -5.62 -28.94
CA ARG A 62 -0.20 -4.94 -29.35
C ARG A 62 -0.14 -3.44 -29.02
N PRO A 63 0.72 -2.68 -29.72
CA PRO A 63 0.79 -1.24 -29.54
C PRO A 63 -0.57 -0.61 -29.88
N ARG A 64 -1.04 0.30 -29.03
CA ARG A 64 -2.26 1.07 -29.29
C ARG A 64 -1.94 2.15 -30.31
N SER A 65 -2.66 2.15 -31.43
CA SER A 65 -2.71 3.31 -32.32
C SER A 65 -3.67 4.33 -31.72
N TYR A 66 -3.14 5.38 -31.13
CA TYR A 66 -3.86 6.64 -30.94
C TYR A 66 -3.20 7.69 -31.82
#